data_AF-A0A356N9X8-F1
#
_entry.id   AF-A0A356N9X8-F1
#
_cell.length_a   1.000
_cell.length_b   1.000
_cell.length_c   1.000
_cell.angle_alpha   90.00
_cell.angle_beta   90.00
_cell.angle_gamma   90.00
#
_symmetry.space_group_name_H-M   'P 1'
#
loop_
_entity.id
_entity.type
_entity.pdbx_description
1 polymer ?
#
loop_
_entity_poly.entity_id
_entity_poly.type
_entity_poly.pdbx_seq_one_letter_code
_entity_poly.pdbx_strand_id
1 'polypeptide(L)'
;MLACVLLVSLTSCLKIGMRQNAIETRLKDAGATVSYERTTPMTKGATGYVFDDLVLSTKPYTRTVDGQETEVVEELYIIFCGNDATADWAENACKSYISANKSESDKWIAYRYDRVVMCGYYELLSIARNY
;
A
#
# COMPACT_ATOMS: atom_id res chain seq x y z
N MET A 1 -13.42 -26.73 -21.78
CA MET A 1 -13.65 -25.44 -21.09
C MET A 1 -12.74 -25.28 -19.85
N LEU A 2 -11.49 -25.79 -19.87
CA LEU A 2 -10.50 -25.63 -18.78
C LEU A 2 -9.33 -24.71 -19.17
N ALA A 3 -8.97 -24.67 -20.46
CA ALA A 3 -7.84 -23.86 -20.95
C ALA A 3 -8.06 -22.35 -20.83
N CYS A 4 -9.30 -21.87 -20.92
CA CYS A 4 -9.60 -20.44 -20.81
C CYS A 4 -9.45 -19.90 -19.38
N VAL A 5 -9.72 -20.72 -18.36
CA VAL A 5 -9.62 -20.28 -16.94
C VAL A 5 -8.15 -20.07 -16.56
N LEU A 6 -7.26 -20.96 -17.03
CA LEU A 6 -5.81 -20.87 -16.80
C LEU A 6 -5.17 -19.68 -17.50
N LEU A 7 -5.62 -19.32 -18.70
CA LEU A 7 -5.08 -18.16 -19.43
C LEU A 7 -5.51 -16.83 -18.78
N VAL A 8 -6.75 -16.73 -18.30
CA VAL A 8 -7.24 -15.53 -17.61
C VAL A 8 -6.50 -15.33 -16.28
N SER A 9 -6.30 -16.38 -15.49
CA SER A 9 -5.55 -16.29 -14.24
C SER A 9 -4.07 -15.94 -14.44
N LEU A 10 -3.44 -16.46 -15.50
CA LEU A 10 -2.05 -16.10 -15.83
C LEU A 10 -1.92 -14.60 -16.17
N THR A 11 -2.87 -14.06 -16.95
CA THR A 11 -2.85 -12.64 -17.31
C THR A 11 -3.12 -11.71 -16.12
N SER A 12 -3.94 -12.11 -15.14
CA SER A 12 -4.17 -11.33 -13.93
C SER A 12 -2.95 -11.32 -13.00
N CYS A 13 -2.30 -12.47 -12.79
CA CYS A 13 -1.09 -12.54 -11.97
C CYS A 13 0.07 -11.75 -12.60
N LEU A 14 0.23 -11.81 -13.92
CA LEU A 14 1.23 -11.01 -14.64
C LEU A 14 0.98 -9.51 -14.50
N LYS A 15 -0.28 -9.07 -14.59
CA LYS A 15 -0.64 -7.65 -14.41
C LYS A 15 -0.37 -7.15 -12.98
N ILE A 16 -0.63 -7.98 -11.96
CA ILE A 16 -0.36 -7.62 -10.56
C ILE A 16 1.15 -7.56 -10.30
N GLY A 17 1.91 -8.58 -10.74
CA GLY A 17 3.37 -8.59 -10.59
C GLY A 17 4.08 -7.44 -11.31
N MET A 18 3.61 -7.05 -12.51
CA MET A 18 4.14 -5.88 -13.23
C MET A 18 3.87 -4.57 -12.47
N ARG A 19 2.67 -4.41 -11.89
CA ARG A 19 2.32 -3.24 -11.08
C ARG A 19 3.16 -3.18 -9.81
N GLN A 20 3.33 -4.31 -9.14
CA GLN A 20 4.17 -4.42 -7.94
C GLN A 20 5.62 -4.02 -8.23
N ASN A 21 6.23 -4.56 -9.28
CA ASN A 21 7.58 -4.18 -9.69
C ASN A 21 7.68 -2.69 -10.03
N ALA A 22 6.71 -2.14 -10.77
CA ALA A 22 6.71 -0.72 -11.12
C ALA A 22 6.63 0.21 -9.89
N ILE A 23 5.75 -0.14 -8.93
CA ILE A 23 5.61 0.57 -7.65
C ILE A 23 6.91 0.49 -6.85
N GLU A 24 7.49 -0.70 -6.72
CA GLU A 24 8.73 -0.94 -5.97
C GLU A 24 9.90 -0.14 -6.56
N THR A 25 10.10 -0.21 -7.89
CA THR A 25 11.16 0.54 -8.58
C THR A 25 11.03 2.03 -8.32
N ARG A 26 9.84 2.62 -8.49
CA ARG A 26 9.62 4.06 -8.28
C ARG A 26 9.89 4.50 -6.85
N LEU A 27 9.47 3.70 -5.87
CA LEU A 27 9.72 3.99 -4.46
C LEU A 27 11.22 3.95 -4.14
N LYS A 28 11.93 2.93 -4.63
CA LYS A 28 13.38 2.81 -4.47
C LYS A 28 14.14 3.93 -5.18
N ASP A 29 13.75 4.30 -6.40
CA ASP A 29 14.33 5.41 -7.16
C ASP A 29 14.13 6.75 -6.43
N ALA A 30 13.02 6.89 -5.71
CA ALA A 30 12.76 8.04 -4.84
C ALA A 30 13.49 7.98 -3.49
N GLY A 31 14.33 6.97 -3.25
CA GLY A 31 15.11 6.79 -2.01
C GLY A 31 14.31 6.22 -0.85
N ALA A 32 13.16 5.58 -1.10
CA ALA A 32 12.42 4.86 -0.06
C ALA A 32 12.96 3.43 0.09
N THR A 33 12.92 2.93 1.32
CA THR A 33 13.07 1.50 1.59
C THR A 33 11.75 0.79 1.27
N VAL A 34 11.82 -0.44 0.78
CA VAL A 34 10.66 -1.29 0.50
C VAL A 34 10.89 -2.65 1.16
N SER A 35 9.95 -3.10 1.99
CA SER A 35 9.95 -4.42 2.63
C SER A 35 8.64 -5.16 2.38
N TYR A 36 8.75 -6.48 2.26
CA TYR A 36 7.63 -7.39 2.11
C TYR A 36 7.19 -7.90 3.47
N GLU A 37 5.92 -7.70 3.79
CA GLU A 37 5.36 -7.96 5.11
C GLU A 37 4.40 -9.14 5.07
N ARG A 38 4.33 -9.91 6.17
CA ARG A 38 3.31 -10.96 6.31
C ARG A 38 1.96 -10.41 6.75
N THR A 39 1.98 -9.30 7.46
CA THR A 39 0.80 -8.61 8.00
C THR A 39 1.10 -7.13 8.12
N THR A 40 0.07 -6.29 7.98
CA THR A 40 0.15 -4.86 8.28
C THR A 40 -0.72 -4.57 9.52
N PRO A 41 -0.59 -3.38 10.17
CA PRO A 41 -1.50 -2.98 11.23
C PRO A 41 -2.99 -3.04 10.86
N MET A 42 -3.32 -2.90 9.58
CA MET A 42 -4.70 -2.91 9.07
C MET A 42 -5.18 -4.32 8.70
N THR A 43 -4.27 -5.22 8.33
CA THR A 43 -4.61 -6.61 7.94
C THR A 43 -4.43 -7.62 9.08
N LYS A 44 -3.89 -7.20 10.22
CA LYS A 44 -3.70 -8.06 11.39
C LYS A 44 -5.06 -8.57 11.89
N GLY A 45 -5.23 -9.89 11.90
CA GLY A 45 -6.47 -10.54 12.32
C GLY A 45 -7.55 -10.62 11.25
N ALA A 46 -7.25 -10.24 10.00
CA ALA A 46 -8.16 -10.43 8.88
C ALA A 46 -8.44 -11.92 8.65
N THR A 47 -9.71 -12.32 8.70
CA THR A 47 -10.16 -13.69 8.41
C THR A 47 -11.11 -13.69 7.21
N GLY A 48 -10.96 -14.67 6.33
CA GLY A 48 -11.78 -14.78 5.11
C GLY A 48 -11.38 -13.85 3.96
N TYR A 49 -10.31 -13.09 4.10
CA TYR A 49 -9.79 -12.18 3.07
C TYR A 49 -8.53 -12.75 2.40
N VAL A 50 -8.34 -12.42 1.12
CA VAL A 50 -7.26 -12.95 0.27
C VAL A 50 -6.31 -11.81 -0.11
N PHE A 51 -5.10 -11.86 0.43
CA PHE A 51 -4.02 -10.92 0.10
C PHE A 51 -2.99 -11.64 -0.76
N ASP A 52 -2.64 -11.05 -1.90
CA ASP A 52 -1.59 -11.54 -2.77
C ASP A 52 -0.21 -11.12 -2.24
N ASP A 53 -0.10 -9.85 -1.81
CA ASP A 53 1.13 -9.33 -1.23
C ASP A 53 0.86 -8.11 -0.32
N LEU A 54 1.76 -7.86 0.63
CA LEU A 54 1.73 -6.72 1.54
C LEU A 54 3.12 -6.09 1.56
N VAL A 55 3.19 -4.80 1.29
CA VAL A 55 4.43 -4.05 1.19
C VAL A 55 4.40 -2.88 2.17
N LEU A 56 5.48 -2.69 2.90
CA LEU A 56 5.77 -1.47 3.65
C LEU A 56 6.87 -0.70 2.91
N SER A 57 6.62 0.57 2.64
CA SER A 57 7.63 1.49 2.18
C SER A 57 7.86 2.60 3.20
N THR A 58 9.13 2.92 3.46
CA THR A 58 9.50 3.95 4.43
C THR A 58 10.53 4.91 3.84
N LYS A 59 10.45 6.18 4.24
CA LYS A 59 11.42 7.20 3.83
C LYS A 59 11.56 8.28 4.90
N PRO A 60 12.79 8.74 5.23
CA PRO A 60 12.99 9.88 6.11
C PRO A 60 12.60 11.18 5.41
N TYR A 61 11.93 12.06 6.16
CA TYR A 61 11.56 13.41 5.75
C TYR A 61 12.00 14.41 6.82
N THR A 62 12.58 15.53 6.40
CA THR A 62 12.87 16.64 7.30
C THR A 62 11.60 17.46 7.52
N ARG A 63 11.25 17.69 8.78
CA ARG A 63 10.13 18.55 9.18
C ARG A 63 10.58 19.57 10.20
N THR A 64 10.04 20.77 10.11
CA THR A 64 10.19 21.76 11.18
C THR A 64 9.11 21.51 12.23
N VAL A 65 9.52 21.12 13.43
CA VAL A 65 8.66 21.01 14.62
C VAL A 65 9.19 22.00 15.65
N ASP A 66 8.35 22.92 16.11
CA ASP A 66 8.72 23.97 17.08
C ASP A 66 9.98 24.78 16.71
N GLY A 67 10.17 25.02 15.40
CA GLY A 67 11.31 25.78 14.88
C GLY A 67 12.62 24.98 14.76
N GLN A 68 12.61 23.67 15.03
CA GLN A 68 13.74 22.78 14.83
C GLN A 68 13.50 21.81 13.68
N GLU A 69 14.51 21.63 12.83
CA GLU A 69 14.49 20.56 11.83
C GLU A 69 14.66 19.20 12.51
N THR A 70 13.63 18.37 12.40
CA THR A 70 13.59 17.01 12.92
C THR A 70 13.40 16.06 11.76
N GLU A 71 14.15 14.97 11.76
CA GLU A 71 13.94 13.87 10.82
C GLU A 71 12.80 12.98 11.31
N VAL A 72 11.79 12.78 10.47
CA VAL A 72 10.64 11.91 10.73
C VAL A 72 10.60 10.85 9.63
N VAL A 73 10.58 9.59 10.03
CA VAL A 73 10.38 8.49 9.08
C VAL A 73 8.89 8.35 8.82
N GLU A 74 8.50 8.50 7.56
CA GLU A 74 7.13 8.30 7.12
C GLU A 74 6.98 6.96 6.41
N GLU A 75 5.74 6.47 6.41
CA GLU A 75 5.41 5.10 6.01
C GLU A 75 4.30 5.10 4.96
N LEU A 76 4.34 4.09 4.09
CA LEU A 76 3.30 3.75 3.13
C LEU A 76 3.11 2.23 3.13
N TYR A 77 1.91 1.79 3.48
CA TYR A 77 1.49 0.41 3.30
C TYR A 77 0.81 0.24 1.95
N ILE A 78 1.15 -0.81 1.23
CA ILE A 78 0.58 -1.18 -0.06
C ILE A 78 0.09 -2.63 0.05
N ILE A 79 -1.20 -2.81 -0.19
CA ILE A 79 -1.93 -4.06 0.01
C ILE A 79 -2.42 -4.50 -1.36
N PHE A 80 -1.86 -5.60 -1.86
CA PHE A 80 -2.31 -6.25 -3.10
C PHE A 80 -3.37 -7.29 -2.73
N CYS A 81 -4.61 -7.03 -3.12
CA CYS A 81 -5.76 -7.88 -2.80
C CYS A 81 -6.01 -8.89 -3.93
N GLY A 82 -6.28 -10.15 -3.59
CA GLY A 82 -6.58 -11.19 -4.57
C GLY A 82 -7.98 -11.07 -5.20
N ASN A 83 -8.90 -10.34 -4.55
CA ASN A 83 -10.27 -10.13 -5.03
C ASN A 83 -10.85 -8.79 -4.58
N ASP A 84 -11.97 -8.41 -5.21
CA ASP A 84 -12.62 -7.10 -5.00
C ASP A 84 -13.19 -6.96 -3.58
N ALA A 85 -13.76 -8.04 -3.02
CA ALA A 85 -14.26 -8.05 -1.64
C ALA A 85 -13.16 -7.77 -0.61
N THR A 86 -11.96 -8.29 -0.85
CA THR A 86 -10.79 -8.01 0.00
C THR A 86 -10.31 -6.58 -0.18
N ALA A 87 -10.36 -6.04 -1.40
CA ALA A 87 -10.01 -4.64 -1.65
C ALA A 87 -11.00 -3.66 -0.99
N ASP A 88 -12.30 -3.94 -1.05
CA ASP A 88 -13.35 -3.18 -0.35
C ASP A 88 -13.12 -3.18 1.17
N TRP A 89 -12.83 -4.35 1.74
CA TRP A 89 -12.54 -4.49 3.15
C TRP A 89 -11.25 -3.76 3.55
N ALA A 90 -10.17 -3.95 2.80
CA ALA A 90 -8.86 -3.36 3.09
C ALA A 90 -8.94 -1.83 3.05
N GLU A 91 -9.65 -1.25 2.08
CA GLU A 91 -9.88 0.19 2.00
C GLU A 91 -10.57 0.73 3.26
N ASN A 92 -11.60 0.03 3.76
CA ASN A 92 -12.31 0.40 4.98
C ASN A 92 -11.43 0.24 6.23
N ALA A 93 -10.62 -0.82 6.29
CA ALA A 93 -9.67 -1.05 7.37
C ALA A 93 -8.60 0.05 7.41
N CYS A 94 -8.09 0.48 6.25
CA CYS A 94 -7.15 1.60 6.13
C CYS A 94 -7.76 2.93 6.58
N LYS A 95 -8.98 3.26 6.13
CA LYS A 95 -9.70 4.47 6.58
C LYS A 95 -9.91 4.46 8.09
N SER A 96 -10.29 3.32 8.65
CA SER A 96 -10.48 3.14 10.10
C SER A 96 -9.17 3.31 10.86
N TYR A 97 -8.08 2.72 10.36
CA TYR A 97 -6.75 2.85 10.96
C TYR A 97 -6.26 4.30 10.98
N ILE A 98 -6.40 5.03 9.88
CA ILE A 98 -6.04 6.45 9.79
C ILE A 98 -6.85 7.25 10.81
N SER A 99 -8.18 7.06 10.83
CA SER A 99 -9.05 7.77 11.76
C SER A 99 -8.73 7.51 13.23
N ALA A 100 -8.19 6.33 13.58
CA ALA A 100 -7.90 5.96 14.96
C ALA A 100 -6.48 6.30 15.41
N ASN A 101 -5.51 6.38 14.49
CA ASN A 101 -4.08 6.45 14.84
C ASN A 101 -3.33 7.63 14.21
N LYS A 102 -3.91 8.25 13.19
CA LYS A 102 -3.29 9.28 12.36
C LYS A 102 -4.25 10.45 12.10
N SER A 103 -5.30 10.60 12.90
CA SER A 103 -6.36 11.61 12.73
C SER A 103 -5.84 13.05 12.70
N GLU A 104 -4.71 13.32 13.37
CA GLU A 104 -4.04 14.63 13.36
C GLU A 104 -3.04 14.79 12.20
N SER A 105 -2.72 13.70 11.48
CA SER A 105 -1.87 13.75 10.30
C SER A 105 -2.74 13.97 9.07
N ASP A 106 -2.95 15.25 8.73
CA ASP A 106 -3.63 15.72 7.50
C ASP A 106 -3.05 15.12 6.21
N LYS A 107 -1.85 14.57 6.30
CA LYS A 107 -1.07 14.00 5.22
C LYS A 107 -1.18 12.49 5.07
N TRP A 108 -1.80 11.76 6.00
CA TRP A 108 -2.04 10.33 5.85
C TRP A 108 -3.36 10.07 5.14
N ILE A 109 -3.30 9.33 4.03
CA ILE A 109 -4.48 9.04 3.20
C ILE A 109 -4.55 7.56 2.81
N ALA A 110 -5.78 7.08 2.64
CA ALA A 110 -6.07 5.79 2.03
C ALA A 110 -6.51 6.02 0.58
N TYR A 111 -5.89 5.29 -0.35
CA TYR A 111 -6.19 5.35 -1.78
C TYR A 111 -6.31 3.93 -2.32
N ARG A 112 -7.31 3.71 -3.17
CA ARG A 112 -7.48 2.43 -3.86
C ARG A 112 -7.46 2.65 -5.37
N TYR A 113 -6.77 1.77 -6.06
CA TYR A 113 -6.88 1.61 -7.50
C TYR A 113 -7.00 0.12 -7.82
N ASP A 114 -8.14 -0.27 -8.41
CA ASP A 114 -8.45 -1.67 -8.69
C ASP A 114 -8.37 -2.50 -7.38
N ARG A 115 -7.54 -3.54 -7.34
CA ARG A 115 -7.31 -4.38 -6.15
C ARG A 115 -6.04 -4.00 -5.37
N VAL A 116 -5.50 -2.81 -5.60
CA VAL A 116 -4.34 -2.30 -4.85
C VAL A 116 -4.80 -1.19 -3.92
N VAL A 117 -4.65 -1.40 -2.62
CA VAL A 117 -4.99 -0.42 -1.58
C VAL A 117 -3.69 0.12 -0.98
N MET A 118 -3.53 1.43 -1.00
CA MET A 118 -2.39 2.16 -0.46
C MET A 118 -2.84 2.99 0.74
N CYS A 119 -2.09 2.96 1.83
CA CYS A 119 -2.43 3.66 3.08
C CYS A 119 -1.16 4.20 3.72
N GLY A 120 -1.03 5.52 3.80
CA GLY A 120 0.19 6.12 4.34
C GLY A 120 0.36 7.58 3.99
N TYR A 121 1.59 8.06 4.14
CA TYR A 121 1.97 9.43 3.87
C TYR A 121 1.77 9.81 2.39
N TYR A 122 1.10 10.95 2.14
CA TYR A 122 0.65 11.33 0.79
C TYR A 122 1.79 11.47 -0.23
N GLU A 123 3.00 11.88 0.18
CA GLU A 123 4.12 12.03 -0.76
C GLU A 123 4.62 10.67 -1.25
N LEU A 124 4.77 9.72 -0.34
CA LEU A 124 5.09 8.33 -0.69
C LEU A 124 3.98 7.73 -1.56
N LEU A 125 2.72 7.95 -1.19
CA LEU A 125 1.57 7.49 -1.98
C LEU A 125 1.58 8.10 -3.39
N SER A 126 1.90 9.39 -3.51
CA SER A 126 1.94 10.08 -4.81
C SER A 126 3.04 9.53 -5.72
N ILE A 127 4.19 9.13 -5.15
CA ILE A 127 5.25 8.42 -5.87
C ILE A 127 4.73 7.06 -6.34
N ALA A 128 4.15 6.28 -5.41
CA ALA A 128 3.68 4.94 -5.69
C ALA A 128 2.59 4.94 -6.76
N ARG A 129 1.57 5.81 -6.66
CA ARG A 129 0.35 5.84 -7.50
C ARG A 129 0.59 6.06 -8.98
N ASN A 130 1.69 6.69 -9.37
CA ASN A 130 1.92 7.03 -10.77
C ASN A 130 2.27 5.83 -11.67
N TYR A 131 2.14 4.58 -11.18
CA TYR A 131 2.61 3.32 -11.78
C TYR A 131 2.08 3.02 -13.17
#